data_AF-A0A847BIX2-F1
#
_entry.id   AF-A0A847BIX2-F1
#
_cell.length_a   1.000
_cell.length_b   1.000
_cell.length_c   1.000
_cell.angle_alpha   90.00
_cell.angle_beta   90.00
_cell.angle_gamma   90.00
#
_symmetry.space_group_name_H-M   'P 1'
#
loop_
_entity.id
_entity.type
_entity.pdbx_description
1 polymer ?
#
loop_
_entity_poly.entity_id
_entity_poly.type
_entity_poly.pdbx_seq_one_letter_code
_entity_poly.pdbx_strand_id
1 'polypeptide(L)'
;MKRKAPRIIIIVLVAVAILATMILTALPGTSRTLIADYFGRVFDPLTSFFQSGVKSVGNFFTAVSENKQLKQEVIDLEKENFDLRQMVKDNEEKVKAYEELEDALNLKSRFKDYEIVGGIVINRPVGPMFDLFRINLGREDGLWVTGDRSY
;
A
#
# COMPACT_ATOMS: atom_id res chain seq x y z
N MET A 1 9.80 13.66 74.38
CA MET A 1 8.74 12.68 74.00
C MET A 1 7.61 13.39 73.24
N LYS A 2 7.59 13.35 71.89
CA LYS A 2 6.46 13.87 71.11
C LYS A 2 5.35 12.81 71.10
N ARG A 3 4.26 13.05 71.82
CA ARG A 3 3.10 12.15 71.88
C ARG A 3 2.54 11.96 70.46
N LYS A 4 2.61 10.73 69.92
CA LYS A 4 2.04 10.33 68.61
C LYS A 4 0.51 10.19 68.63
N ALA A 5 -0.12 10.44 69.79
CA ALA A 5 -1.56 10.35 70.00
C ALA A 5 -2.42 11.17 69.00
N PRO A 6 -2.09 12.43 68.61
CA PRO A 6 -3.02 13.22 67.80
C PRO A 6 -3.15 12.69 66.36
N ARG A 7 -2.09 12.10 65.79
CA ARG A 7 -2.15 11.53 64.43
C ARG A 7 -3.01 10.27 64.36
N ILE A 8 -2.86 9.39 65.35
CA ILE A 8 -3.65 8.15 65.43
C ILE A 8 -5.12 8.47 65.69
N ILE A 9 -5.41 9.45 66.55
CA ILE A 9 -6.77 9.92 66.80
C ILE A 9 -7.41 10.50 65.54
N ILE A 10 -6.67 11.30 64.75
CA ILE A 10 -7.17 11.83 63.47
C ILE A 10 -7.45 10.70 62.48
N ILE A 11 -6.55 9.72 62.35
CA ILE A 11 -6.73 8.58 61.44
C ILE A 11 -7.95 7.75 61.86
N VAL A 12 -8.11 7.48 63.16
CA VAL A 12 -9.27 6.76 63.69
C VAL A 12 -10.56 7.55 63.47
N LEU A 13 -10.54 8.88 63.65
CA LEU A 13 -11.69 9.74 63.43
C LEU A 13 -12.10 9.77 61.95
N VAL A 14 -11.14 9.84 61.03
CA VAL A 14 -11.38 9.74 59.57
C VAL A 14 -11.91 8.36 59.20
N ALA A 15 -11.36 7.28 59.76
CA ALA A 15 -11.85 5.93 59.52
C ALA A 15 -13.28 5.72 60.02
N VAL A 16 -13.62 6.27 61.19
CA VAL A 16 -14.99 6.26 61.74
C VAL A 16 -15.94 7.09 60.88
N ALA A 17 -15.49 8.24 60.37
CA ALA A 17 -16.30 9.06 59.45
C ALA A 17 -16.60 8.32 58.14
N ILE A 18 -15.62 7.60 57.57
CA ILE A 18 -15.80 6.79 56.35
C ILE A 18 -16.71 5.58 56.61
N LEU A 19 -16.58 4.93 57.76
CA LEU A 19 -17.49 3.85 58.17
C LEU A 19 -18.92 4.36 58.36
N ALA A 20 -19.08 5.54 58.97
CA ALA A 20 -20.37 6.18 59.16
C ALA A 20 -21.03 6.51 57.81
N THR A 21 -20.28 7.02 56.83
CA THR A 21 -20.82 7.30 55.48
C THR A 21 -21.13 6.02 54.72
N MET A 22 -20.36 4.95 54.88
CA MET A 22 -20.68 3.62 54.31
C MET A 22 -21.99 3.06 54.88
N ILE A 23 -22.18 3.12 56.19
CA ILE A 23 -23.41 2.65 56.86
C ILE A 23 -24.61 3.52 56.44
N LEU A 24 -24.43 4.85 56.37
CA LEU A 24 -25.47 5.76 55.89
C LEU A 24 -25.87 5.49 54.43
N THR A 25 -24.91 5.12 53.60
CA THR A 25 -25.13 4.83 52.16
C THR A 25 -25.78 3.46 51.95
N ALA A 26 -25.54 2.50 52.84
CA ALA A 26 -26.13 1.16 52.79
C ALA A 26 -27.62 1.13 53.18
N LEU A 27 -28.12 2.14 53.90
CA LEU A 27 -29.53 2.24 54.25
C LEU A 27 -30.37 2.67 53.02
N PRO A 28 -31.39 1.90 52.61
CA PRO A 28 -32.25 2.24 51.49
C PRO A 28 -33.33 3.22 51.96
N GLY A 29 -33.23 4.49 51.55
CA GLY A 29 -34.33 5.43 51.68
C GLY A 29 -33.93 6.87 52.02
N THR A 30 -34.12 7.74 51.03
CA THR A 30 -34.65 9.11 51.22
C THR A 30 -33.67 10.26 51.52
N SER A 31 -32.51 10.07 52.14
CA SER A 31 -31.56 11.18 52.41
C SER A 31 -30.44 11.38 51.38
N ARG A 32 -30.35 10.51 50.36
CA ARG A 32 -29.24 10.50 49.38
C ARG A 32 -29.23 11.71 48.44
N THR A 33 -30.38 12.27 48.09
CA THR A 33 -30.50 13.33 47.08
C THR A 33 -29.96 14.68 47.55
N LEU A 34 -30.27 15.12 48.78
CA LEU A 34 -29.90 16.46 49.25
C LEU A 34 -28.39 16.63 49.47
N ILE A 35 -27.71 15.59 49.96
CA ILE A 35 -26.26 15.61 50.17
C ILE A 35 -25.56 15.45 48.81
N ALA A 36 -26.02 14.54 47.95
CA ALA A 36 -25.46 14.36 46.62
C ALA A 36 -25.55 15.64 45.77
N ASP A 37 -26.64 16.40 45.85
CA ASP A 37 -26.86 17.61 45.06
C ASP A 37 -25.99 18.82 45.50
N TYR A 38 -25.60 18.86 46.77
CA TYR A 38 -24.70 19.91 47.29
C TYR A 38 -23.23 19.59 47.01
N PHE A 39 -22.84 18.32 47.21
CA PHE A 39 -21.52 17.85 46.85
C PHE A 39 -21.31 17.88 45.33
N GLY A 40 -22.30 17.48 44.53
CA GLY A 40 -22.28 17.57 43.07
C GLY A 40 -21.82 18.94 42.60
N ARG A 41 -22.50 20.02 43.02
CA ARG A 41 -22.16 21.40 42.60
C ARG A 41 -20.73 21.86 42.90
N VAL A 42 -20.11 21.36 43.97
CA VAL A 42 -18.73 21.74 44.34
C VAL A 42 -17.70 20.88 43.60
N PHE A 43 -18.03 19.62 43.33
CA PHE A 43 -17.14 18.65 42.68
C PHE A 43 -17.34 18.57 41.15
N ASP A 44 -18.44 19.09 40.60
CA ASP A 44 -18.74 19.20 39.16
C ASP A 44 -17.61 19.85 38.34
N PRO A 45 -16.98 20.96 38.78
CA PRO A 45 -15.83 21.48 38.06
C PRO A 45 -14.68 20.46 38.02
N LEU A 46 -14.39 19.78 39.13
CA LEU A 46 -13.29 18.80 39.20
C LEU A 46 -13.53 17.58 38.29
N THR A 47 -14.77 17.10 38.22
CA THR A 47 -15.13 15.97 37.34
C THR A 47 -15.04 16.37 35.87
N SER A 48 -15.42 17.60 35.51
CA SER A 48 -15.27 18.11 34.13
C SER A 48 -13.81 18.26 33.70
N PHE A 49 -12.91 18.68 34.61
CA PHE A 49 -11.47 18.73 34.36
C PHE A 49 -10.87 17.33 34.16
N PHE A 50 -11.25 16.37 34.99
CA PHE A 50 -10.83 14.97 34.83
C PHE A 50 -11.31 14.37 33.51
N GLN A 51 -12.58 14.57 33.15
CA GLN A 51 -13.13 14.09 31.88
C GLN A 51 -12.44 14.75 30.68
N SER A 52 -12.10 16.04 30.75
CA SER A 52 -11.38 16.75 29.70
C SER A 52 -9.93 16.25 29.56
N GLY A 53 -9.24 15.98 30.68
CA GLY A 53 -7.91 15.39 30.67
C GLY A 53 -7.88 13.98 30.06
N VAL A 54 -8.84 13.14 30.43
CA VAL A 54 -8.97 11.77 29.89
C VAL A 54 -9.30 11.78 28.39
N LYS A 55 -10.23 12.65 27.96
CA LYS A 55 -10.56 12.81 26.52
C LYS A 55 -9.36 13.30 25.71
N SER A 56 -8.59 14.25 26.25
CA SER A 56 -7.40 14.77 25.59
C SER A 56 -6.36 13.67 25.35
N VAL A 57 -6.03 12.90 26.40
CA VAL A 57 -5.10 11.76 26.29
C VAL A 57 -5.61 10.70 25.30
N GLY A 58 -6.90 10.37 25.33
CA GLY A 58 -7.52 9.46 24.37
C GLY A 58 -7.33 9.93 22.92
N ASN A 59 -7.58 11.20 22.63
CA ASN A 59 -7.43 11.77 21.30
C ASN A 59 -5.97 11.73 20.79
N PHE A 60 -4.97 11.92 21.66
CA PHE A 60 -3.57 11.77 21.28
C PHE A 60 -3.20 10.34 20.91
N PHE A 61 -3.69 9.34 21.66
CA PHE A 61 -3.45 7.93 21.32
C PHE A 61 -4.14 7.53 20.01
N THR A 62 -5.38 7.99 19.78
CA THR A 62 -6.11 7.72 18.53
C THR A 62 -5.41 8.36 17.33
N ALA A 63 -5.02 9.64 17.42
CA ALA A 63 -4.35 10.34 16.32
C ALA A 63 -2.99 9.71 15.94
N VAL A 64 -2.23 9.22 16.93
CA VAL A 64 -0.97 8.49 16.68
C VAL A 64 -1.21 7.12 16.06
N SER A 65 -2.25 6.39 16.51
CA SER A 65 -2.61 5.08 15.93
C SER A 65 -3.12 5.22 14.50
N GLU A 66 -3.99 6.19 14.23
CA GLU A 66 -4.50 6.47 12.89
C GLU A 66 -3.36 6.85 11.95
N ASN A 67 -2.40 7.68 12.39
CA ASN A 67 -1.23 8.01 11.58
C ASN A 67 -0.37 6.77 11.23
N LYS A 68 -0.24 5.82 12.15
CA LYS A 68 0.47 4.56 11.87
C LYS A 68 -0.29 3.69 10.87
N GLN A 69 -1.61 3.60 10.99
CA GLN A 69 -2.46 2.84 10.05
C GLN A 69 -2.43 3.45 8.65
N LEU A 70 -2.58 4.78 8.53
CA LEU A 70 -2.48 5.47 7.24
C LEU A 70 -1.10 5.27 6.59
N LYS A 71 0.00 5.34 7.36
CA LYS A 71 1.34 5.07 6.82
C LYS A 71 1.50 3.62 6.34
N GLN A 72 0.93 2.66 7.06
CA GLN A 72 0.97 1.27 6.67
C GLN A 72 0.18 1.03 5.39
N GLU A 73 -1.01 1.61 5.28
CA GLU A 73 -1.86 1.52 4.09
C GLU A 73 -1.19 2.13 2.85
N VAL A 74 -0.50 3.27 3.00
CA VAL A 74 0.28 3.86 1.90
C VAL A 74 1.40 2.92 1.44
N ILE A 75 2.14 2.31 2.37
CA ILE A 75 3.21 1.35 2.03
C ILE A 75 2.64 0.12 1.31
N ASP A 76 1.51 -0.40 1.78
CA ASP A 76 0.88 -1.58 1.20
C ASP A 76 0.33 -1.26 -0.21
N LEU A 77 -0.29 -0.10 -0.40
CA LEU A 77 -0.77 0.38 -1.71
C LEU A 77 0.37 0.65 -2.69
N GLU A 78 1.48 1.22 -2.24
CA GLU A 78 2.67 1.43 -3.09
C GLU A 78 3.26 0.10 -3.54
N LYS A 79 3.29 -0.89 -2.65
CA LYS A 79 3.77 -2.24 -2.98
C LYS A 79 2.85 -2.93 -3.99
N GLU A 80 1.54 -2.88 -3.80
CA GLU A 80 0.58 -3.44 -4.74
C GLU A 80 0.68 -2.76 -6.12
N ASN A 81 0.86 -1.44 -6.16
CA ASN A 81 1.07 -0.71 -7.40
C ASN A 81 2.35 -1.15 -8.12
N PHE A 82 3.44 -1.38 -7.38
CA PHE A 82 4.69 -1.87 -7.94
C PHE A 82 4.53 -3.28 -8.53
N ASP A 83 3.89 -4.20 -7.78
CA ASP A 83 3.67 -5.57 -8.22
C ASP A 83 2.77 -5.63 -9.46
N LEU A 84 1.69 -4.84 -9.49
CA LEU A 84 0.80 -4.74 -10.66
C LEU A 84 1.53 -4.18 -11.89
N ARG A 85 2.38 -3.16 -11.71
CA ARG A 85 3.18 -2.60 -12.82
C ARG A 85 4.17 -3.61 -13.37
N GLN A 86 4.80 -4.43 -12.51
CA GLN A 86 5.66 -5.52 -12.96
C GLN A 86 4.87 -6.56 -13.76
N MET A 87 3.70 -6.99 -13.28
CA MET A 87 2.85 -7.94 -14.01
C MET A 87 2.39 -7.42 -15.37
N VAL A 88 2.06 -6.13 -15.47
CA VAL A 88 1.72 -5.50 -16.76
C VAL A 88 2.91 -5.54 -17.71
N LYS A 89 4.10 -5.16 -17.23
CA LYS A 89 5.32 -5.17 -18.05
C LYS A 89 5.66 -6.58 -18.55
N ASP A 90 5.60 -7.58 -17.68
CA ASP A 90 5.83 -8.98 -18.05
C ASP A 90 4.81 -9.48 -19.09
N ASN A 91 3.56 -9.03 -19.00
CA ASN A 91 2.54 -9.37 -20.00
C ASN A 91 2.77 -8.66 -21.32
N GLU A 92 3.16 -7.38 -21.32
CA GLU A 92 3.53 -6.65 -22.54
C GLU A 92 4.71 -7.32 -23.26
N GLU A 93 5.71 -7.78 -22.52
CA GLU A 93 6.85 -8.52 -23.08
C GLU A 93 6.40 -9.85 -23.71
N LYS A 94 5.47 -10.57 -23.07
CA LYS A 94 4.90 -11.82 -23.62
C LYS A 94 4.07 -11.59 -24.88
N VAL A 95 3.28 -10.51 -24.92
CA VAL A 95 2.48 -10.15 -26.11
C VAL A 95 3.40 -9.83 -27.28
N LYS A 96 4.45 -9.04 -27.07
CA LYS A 96 5.44 -8.76 -28.12
C LYS A 96 6.12 -10.02 -28.65
N ALA A 97 6.55 -10.91 -27.74
CA ALA A 97 7.17 -12.18 -28.15
C ALA A 97 6.19 -13.06 -28.95
N TYR A 98 4.90 -13.02 -28.64
CA TYR A 98 3.87 -13.72 -29.39
C TYR A 98 3.66 -13.12 -30.78
N GLU A 99 3.59 -11.78 -30.89
CA GLU A 99 3.47 -11.07 -32.16
C GLU A 99 4.67 -11.35 -33.08
N GLU A 100 5.90 -11.31 -32.54
CA GLU A 100 7.12 -11.65 -33.30
C GLU A 100 7.10 -13.10 -33.81
N LEU A 101 6.59 -14.03 -32.99
CA LEU A 101 6.46 -15.43 -33.38
C LEU A 101 5.37 -15.62 -34.44
N GLU A 102 4.23 -14.93 -34.31
CA GLU A 102 3.16 -14.95 -35.30
C GLU A 102 3.64 -14.38 -36.63
N ASP A 103 4.40 -13.28 -36.63
CA ASP A 103 5.00 -12.70 -37.83
C ASP A 103 6.01 -13.65 -38.47
N ALA A 104 6.88 -14.28 -37.69
CA ALA A 104 7.83 -15.27 -38.20
C ALA A 104 7.12 -16.49 -38.80
N LEU A 105 6.04 -16.95 -38.17
CA LEU A 105 5.21 -18.06 -38.68
C LEU A 105 4.44 -17.64 -39.93
N ASN A 106 3.90 -16.44 -39.97
CA ASN A 106 3.22 -15.88 -41.13
C ASN A 106 4.17 -15.74 -42.31
N LEU A 107 5.39 -15.25 -42.08
CA LEU A 107 6.47 -15.22 -43.05
C LEU A 107 6.75 -16.63 -43.58
N LYS A 108 7.02 -17.58 -42.68
CA LYS A 108 7.26 -18.98 -43.05
C LYS A 108 6.08 -19.59 -43.82
N SER A 109 4.85 -19.23 -43.48
CA SER A 109 3.63 -19.74 -44.14
C SER A 109 3.44 -19.17 -45.54
N ARG A 110 3.67 -17.86 -45.74
CA ARG A 110 3.59 -17.19 -47.04
C ARG A 110 4.67 -17.66 -48.01
N PHE A 111 5.83 -18.03 -47.48
CA PHE A 111 6.93 -18.57 -48.26
C PHE A 111 6.98 -20.11 -48.27
N LYS A 112 5.90 -20.82 -47.87
CA LYS A 112 5.86 -22.30 -47.92
C LYS A 112 6.07 -22.87 -49.32
N ASP A 113 5.60 -22.15 -50.34
CA ASP A 113 5.70 -22.56 -51.74
C ASP A 113 7.00 -22.08 -52.41
N TYR A 114 7.88 -21.41 -51.65
CA TYR A 114 9.15 -20.88 -52.13
C TYR A 114 10.32 -21.48 -51.35
N GLU A 115 11.39 -21.83 -52.06
CA GLU A 115 12.63 -22.27 -51.43
C GLU A 115 13.45 -21.04 -51.00
N ILE A 116 13.73 -20.93 -49.69
CA ILE A 116 14.53 -19.83 -49.13
C ILE A 116 16.01 -20.19 -49.27
N VAL A 117 16.74 -19.44 -50.13
CA VAL A 117 18.19 -19.60 -50.32
C VAL A 117 18.91 -18.41 -49.67
N GLY A 118 19.80 -18.71 -48.72
CA GLY A 118 20.59 -17.68 -48.02
C GLY A 118 21.82 -17.24 -48.83
N GLY A 119 21.98 -15.93 -49.04
CA GLY A 119 23.09 -15.36 -49.80
C GLY A 119 23.80 -14.21 -49.08
N ILE A 120 25.05 -13.96 -49.48
CA ILE A 120 25.89 -12.86 -49.00
C ILE A 120 25.98 -11.79 -50.08
N VAL A 121 25.84 -10.52 -49.68
CA VAL A 121 26.08 -9.38 -50.58
C VAL A 121 27.58 -9.21 -50.77
N ILE A 122 28.08 -9.49 -51.98
CA ILE A 122 29.49 -9.36 -52.35
C ILE A 122 29.84 -7.90 -52.64
N ASN A 123 28.92 -7.14 -53.22
CA ASN A 123 29.16 -5.74 -53.58
C ASN A 123 27.89 -4.91 -53.40
N ARG A 124 28.03 -3.81 -52.65
CA ARG A 124 27.02 -2.76 -52.54
C ARG A 124 27.63 -1.48 -53.14
N PRO A 125 27.11 -0.95 -54.26
CA PRO A 125 27.56 0.35 -54.74
C PRO A 125 27.21 1.43 -53.72
N VAL A 126 28.15 2.33 -53.45
CA VAL A 126 27.95 3.47 -52.56
C VAL A 126 27.74 4.70 -53.46
N GLY A 127 26.48 5.09 -53.67
CA GLY A 127 26.13 6.28 -54.43
C GLY A 127 24.61 6.43 -54.61
N PRO A 128 24.08 7.66 -54.76
CA PRO A 128 22.64 7.94 -54.83
C PRO A 128 21.94 7.50 -56.13
N MET A 129 22.64 6.83 -57.06
CA MET A 129 22.15 6.57 -58.42
C MET A 129 22.25 5.09 -58.86
N PHE A 130 22.58 4.16 -57.94
CA PHE A 130 22.69 2.74 -58.29
C PHE A 130 22.09 1.85 -57.19
N ASP A 131 20.92 1.28 -57.45
CA ASP A 131 20.24 0.32 -56.56
C ASP A 131 20.64 -1.15 -56.83
N LEU A 132 21.66 -1.36 -57.66
CA LEU A 132 22.13 -2.69 -58.07
C LEU A 132 23.20 -3.22 -57.12
N PHE A 133 22.85 -4.18 -56.26
CA PHE A 133 23.81 -4.93 -55.44
C PHE A 133 24.08 -6.32 -56.02
N ARG A 134 25.30 -6.83 -55.82
CA ARG A 134 25.70 -8.16 -56.27
C ARG A 134 25.73 -9.13 -55.11
N ILE A 135 25.07 -10.28 -55.26
CA ILE A 135 25.08 -11.38 -54.29
C ILE A 135 26.00 -12.51 -54.77
N ASN A 136 26.34 -13.43 -53.86
CA ASN A 136 27.18 -14.60 -54.16
C ASN A 136 26.43 -15.77 -54.78
N LEU A 137 25.12 -15.63 -55.03
CA LEU A 137 24.29 -16.67 -55.61
C LEU A 137 24.03 -16.39 -57.10
N GLY A 138 23.97 -17.45 -57.90
CA GLY A 138 23.72 -17.34 -59.33
C GLY A 138 23.07 -18.60 -59.91
N ARG A 139 23.31 -18.83 -61.20
CA ARG A 139 22.70 -19.95 -61.94
C ARG A 139 23.11 -21.33 -61.42
N GLU A 140 24.31 -21.44 -60.86
CA GLU A 140 24.81 -22.68 -60.24
C GLU A 140 24.04 -23.01 -58.95
N ASP A 141 23.49 -22.01 -58.27
CA ASP A 141 22.62 -22.14 -57.10
C ASP A 141 21.14 -22.29 -57.48
N GLY A 142 20.85 -22.55 -58.76
CA GLY A 142 19.49 -22.75 -59.27
C GLY A 142 18.70 -21.45 -59.49
N LEU A 143 19.32 -20.27 -59.38
CA LEU A 143 18.66 -18.99 -59.61
C LEU A 143 18.70 -18.59 -61.09
N TRP A 144 17.52 -18.46 -61.71
CA TRP A 144 17.37 -18.07 -63.10
C TRP A 144 16.56 -16.78 -63.21
N VAL A 145 17.10 -15.79 -63.94
CA VAL A 145 16.38 -14.55 -64.25
C VAL A 145 15.72 -14.72 -65.61
N THR A 146 14.40 -14.58 -65.69
CA THR A 146 13.65 -14.56 -66.96
C THR A 146 13.25 -13.12 -67.26
N GLY A 147 13.53 -12.65 -68.47
CA GLY A 147 13.45 -11.23 -68.85
C GLY A 147 12.05 -10.59 -68.87
N ASP A 148 10.99 -11.32 -68.50
CA ASP A 148 9.60 -10.86 -68.64
C ASP A 148 8.97 -10.31 -67.35
N ARG A 149 9.68 -10.30 -66.22
CA ARG A 149 9.19 -9.71 -64.97
C ARG A 149 10.32 -9.01 -64.22
N SER A 150 10.71 -7.85 -64.73
CA SER A 150 11.56 -6.90 -64.01
C SER A 150 10.74 -5.62 -63.86
N TYR A 151 10.19 -5.37 -62.67
CA TYR A 151 9.67 -4.06 -62.25
C TYR A 151 10.56 -3.55 -61.13
#